data_AF-A0A345VI49-F1
#
_entry.id   AF-A0A345VI49-F1
#
_cell.length_a   1.000
_cell.length_b   1.000
_cell.length_c   1.000
_cell.angle_alpha   90.00
_cell.angle_beta   90.00
_cell.angle_gamma   90.00
#
_symmetry.space_group_name_H-M   'P 1'
#
loop_
_entity.id
_entity.type
_entity.pdbx_description
1 polymer ?
#
loop_
_entity_poly.entity_id
_entity_poly.type
_entity_poly.pdbx_seq_one_letter_code
_entity_poly.pdbx_strand_id
1 'polypeptide(L)'
;MGISEKKLKESCRRAIENVLYEGTTDVEIFNHAFEIDFLKDQNIKNDMVKLVCSSIRNALRSEESEKNNFSKLKVHKLGHVLVPKKNLSDYRKCAIVDIYDEIIYLTLVLSIASKIENMRIRTPLNKVFSYRFISNDNSGKLFDKKYNYSTFKSATLEKSRKEEYKVIVECDIANFYDRLNIHRVESVLRSNPKIDEDVIYIIN
;
A
#
# COMPACT_ATOMS: atom_id res chain seq x y z
N MET A 1 -19.82 -0.49 -10.05
CA MET A 1 -19.63 -1.87 -10.59
C MET A 1 -18.66 -2.55 -9.64
N GLY A 2 -19.19 -3.26 -8.66
CA GLY A 2 -18.44 -3.69 -7.47
C GLY A 2 -17.30 -4.67 -7.77
N ILE A 3 -16.30 -4.70 -6.89
CA ILE A 3 -15.22 -5.70 -6.89
C ILE A 3 -15.82 -7.11 -7.01
N SER A 4 -15.35 -7.87 -7.99
CA SER A 4 -15.74 -9.27 -8.12
C SER A 4 -15.20 -10.09 -6.96
N GLU A 5 -15.96 -11.09 -6.52
CA GLU A 5 -15.56 -12.00 -5.46
C GLU A 5 -14.21 -12.67 -5.76
N LYS A 6 -14.00 -13.08 -7.02
CA LYS A 6 -12.76 -13.66 -7.47
C LYS A 6 -11.59 -12.70 -7.27
N LYS A 7 -11.73 -11.43 -7.67
CA LYS A 7 -10.67 -10.44 -7.54
C LYS A 7 -10.33 -10.16 -6.09
N LEU A 8 -11.34 -10.03 -5.23
CA LEU A 8 -11.12 -9.81 -3.79
C LEU A 8 -10.32 -10.95 -3.15
N LYS A 9 -10.69 -12.20 -3.44
CA LYS A 9 -9.99 -13.39 -2.94
C LYS A 9 -8.55 -13.47 -3.45
N GLU A 10 -8.31 -13.13 -4.71
CA GLU A 10 -6.97 -13.08 -5.31
C GLU A 10 -6.11 -12.00 -4.64
N SER A 11 -6.64 -10.79 -4.46
CA SER A 11 -5.97 -9.70 -3.77
C SER A 11 -5.68 -10.03 -2.30
N CYS A 12 -6.58 -10.70 -1.61
CA CYS A 12 -6.38 -11.10 -0.22
C CYS A 12 -5.30 -12.17 -0.07
N ARG A 13 -5.30 -13.19 -0.94
CA ARG A 13 -4.20 -14.17 -0.96
C ARG A 13 -2.87 -13.49 -1.23
N ARG A 14 -2.84 -12.57 -2.18
CA ARG A 14 -1.62 -11.81 -2.50
C ARG A 14 -1.16 -10.93 -1.33
N ALA A 15 -2.08 -10.34 -0.58
CA ALA A 15 -1.73 -9.61 0.65
C ALA A 15 -1.08 -10.53 1.68
N ILE A 16 -1.65 -11.73 1.91
CA ILE A 16 -1.08 -12.71 2.84
C ILE A 16 0.31 -13.18 2.38
N GLU A 17 0.51 -13.45 1.09
CA GLU A 17 1.84 -13.81 0.57
C GLU A 17 2.86 -12.68 0.76
N ASN A 18 2.44 -11.41 0.67
CA ASN A 18 3.31 -10.28 0.95
C ASN A 18 3.64 -10.15 2.43
N VAL A 19 2.66 -10.28 3.33
CA VAL A 19 2.89 -10.25 4.78
C VAL A 19 3.79 -11.40 5.22
N LEU A 20 3.66 -12.59 4.61
CA LEU A 20 4.57 -13.72 4.84
C LEU A 20 6.01 -13.44 4.37
N TYR A 21 6.19 -12.59 3.36
CA TYR A 21 7.48 -12.30 2.75
C TYR A 21 8.20 -11.09 3.37
N GLU A 22 7.49 -9.98 3.61
CA GLU A 22 8.04 -8.71 4.11
C GLU A 22 7.73 -8.48 5.60
N GLY A 23 6.79 -9.23 6.19
CA GLY A 23 6.25 -8.93 7.51
C GLY A 23 5.18 -7.82 7.47
N THR A 24 4.95 -7.18 8.61
CA THR A 24 4.04 -6.02 8.75
C THR A 24 4.78 -4.69 8.85
N THR A 25 6.11 -4.71 8.89
CA THR A 25 6.94 -3.52 9.12
C THR A 25 8.39 -3.77 8.70
N ASP A 26 9.02 -2.76 8.11
CA ASP A 26 10.44 -2.72 7.75
C ASP A 26 11.33 -2.08 8.84
N VAL A 27 10.73 -1.61 9.93
CA VAL A 27 11.44 -1.05 11.08
C VAL A 27 12.16 -2.16 11.85
N GLU A 28 13.49 -2.18 11.77
CA GLU A 28 14.37 -3.20 12.37
C GLU A 28 14.15 -3.46 13.87
N ILE A 29 13.66 -2.47 14.64
CA ILE A 29 13.41 -2.65 16.08
C ILE A 29 12.17 -3.52 16.36
N PHE A 30 11.29 -3.67 15.39
CA PHE A 30 10.14 -4.55 15.49
C PHE A 30 10.57 -5.93 15.03
N ASN A 31 10.52 -6.89 15.95
CA ASN A 31 10.75 -8.29 15.62
C ASN A 31 9.63 -8.79 14.71
N HIS A 32 9.95 -9.81 13.90
CA HIS A 32 8.96 -10.56 13.15
C HIS A 32 7.89 -11.12 14.10
N ALA A 33 6.63 -10.74 13.88
CA ALA A 33 5.52 -11.23 14.67
C ALA A 33 5.35 -12.73 14.40
N PHE A 34 5.48 -13.56 15.45
CA PHE A 34 5.43 -15.02 15.31
C PHE A 34 4.08 -15.49 14.76
N GLU A 35 3.02 -14.69 14.96
CA GLU A 35 1.68 -14.97 14.47
C GLU A 35 1.61 -15.03 12.94
N ILE A 36 2.51 -14.33 12.24
CA ILE A 36 2.62 -14.40 10.77
C ILE A 36 2.94 -15.82 10.31
N ASP A 37 3.70 -16.58 11.10
CA ASP A 37 4.07 -17.96 10.75
C ASP A 37 2.86 -18.91 10.73
N PHE A 38 1.79 -18.62 11.48
CA PHE A 38 0.55 -19.40 11.39
C PHE A 38 -0.11 -19.30 10.01
N LEU A 39 0.12 -18.20 9.27
CA LEU A 39 -0.39 -18.05 7.91
C LEU A 39 0.29 -18.97 6.89
N LYS A 40 1.36 -19.69 7.27
CA LYS A 40 1.97 -20.73 6.44
C LYS A 40 1.06 -21.96 6.32
N ASP A 41 0.24 -22.23 7.34
CA ASP A 41 -0.76 -23.30 7.30
C ASP A 41 -1.90 -22.95 6.33
N GLN A 42 -2.23 -23.87 5.43
CA GLN A 42 -3.22 -23.62 4.38
C GLN A 42 -4.66 -23.51 4.90
N ASN A 43 -4.99 -24.19 6.00
CA ASN A 43 -6.32 -24.09 6.60
C ASN A 43 -6.48 -22.71 7.24
N ILE A 44 -5.49 -22.28 8.04
CA ILE A 44 -5.48 -20.95 8.67
C ILE A 44 -5.49 -19.85 7.60
N LYS A 45 -4.68 -19.98 6.55
CA LYS A 45 -4.68 -19.04 5.42
C LYS A 45 -6.06 -18.95 4.76
N ASN A 46 -6.71 -20.07 4.49
CA ASN A 46 -8.03 -20.08 3.87
C ASN A 46 -9.10 -19.47 4.77
N ASP A 47 -9.02 -19.69 6.09
CA ASP A 47 -9.94 -19.10 7.05
C ASP A 47 -9.72 -17.58 7.20
N MET A 48 -8.46 -17.13 7.19
CA MET A 48 -8.11 -15.71 7.13
C MET A 48 -8.68 -15.04 5.87
N VAL A 49 -8.55 -15.69 4.70
CA VAL A 49 -9.14 -15.18 3.44
C VAL A 49 -10.66 -15.06 3.55
N LYS A 50 -11.35 -16.06 4.11
CA LYS A 50 -12.81 -16.00 4.31
C LYS A 50 -13.19 -14.85 5.25
N LEU A 51 -12.48 -14.73 6.37
CA LEU A 51 -12.72 -13.68 7.37
C LEU A 51 -12.53 -12.29 6.77
N VAL A 52 -11.39 -12.01 6.13
CA VAL A 52 -11.09 -10.72 5.52
C VAL A 52 -12.06 -10.40 4.38
N CYS A 53 -12.32 -11.35 3.49
CA CYS A 53 -13.26 -11.12 2.38
C CYS A 53 -14.68 -10.86 2.85
N SER A 54 -15.14 -11.56 3.91
CA SER A 54 -16.47 -11.31 4.48
C SER A 54 -16.55 -9.94 5.15
N SER A 55 -15.51 -9.53 5.88
CA SER A 55 -15.40 -8.22 6.52
C SER A 55 -15.49 -7.08 5.49
N ILE A 56 -14.67 -7.15 4.44
CA ILE A 56 -14.68 -6.16 3.35
C ILE A 56 -16.03 -6.13 2.63
N ARG A 57 -16.65 -7.29 2.36
CA ARG A 57 -17.98 -7.31 1.72
C ARG A 57 -19.06 -6.72 2.58
N ASN A 58 -19.03 -6.96 3.88
CA ASN A 58 -19.99 -6.37 4.80
C ASN A 58 -19.83 -4.84 4.85
N ALA A 59 -18.60 -4.34 4.75
CA ALA A 59 -18.33 -2.91 4.63
C ALA A 59 -18.83 -2.32 3.29
N LEU A 60 -18.66 -3.05 2.17
CA LEU A 60 -19.09 -2.63 0.83
C LEU A 60 -20.61 -2.68 0.60
N ARG A 61 -21.34 -3.56 1.29
CA ARG A 61 -22.79 -3.79 1.09
C ARG A 61 -23.70 -2.78 1.80
N SER A 62 -23.14 -1.87 2.57
CA SER A 62 -23.90 -0.88 3.32
C SER A 62 -24.52 0.15 2.38
N GLU A 63 -25.83 0.39 2.48
CA GLU A 63 -26.49 1.49 1.77
C GLU A 63 -25.86 2.85 2.18
N GLU A 64 -25.92 3.84 1.27
CA GLU A 64 -25.40 5.23 1.45
C GLU A 64 -25.80 5.90 2.77
N SER A 65 -26.84 5.39 3.43
CA SER A 65 -27.40 5.91 4.69
C SER A 65 -26.57 5.59 5.93
N GLU A 66 -25.68 4.59 5.90
CA GLU A 66 -24.82 4.25 7.05
C GLU A 66 -23.46 4.95 6.93
N LYS A 67 -23.35 6.11 7.58
CA LYS A 67 -22.17 7.01 7.59
C LYS A 67 -20.85 6.42 8.15
N ASN A 68 -20.73 5.10 8.36
CA ASN A 68 -19.51 4.54 8.96
C ASN A 68 -19.19 3.09 8.53
N ASN A 69 -19.00 2.86 7.23
CA ASN A 69 -18.63 1.55 6.67
C ASN A 69 -17.29 1.01 7.20
N PHE A 70 -16.41 1.90 7.67
CA PHE A 70 -15.10 1.58 8.21
C PHE A 70 -15.17 0.69 9.47
N SER A 71 -16.13 0.92 10.38
CA SER A 71 -16.25 0.12 11.60
C SER A 71 -16.59 -1.35 11.31
N LYS A 72 -17.19 -1.63 10.14
CA LYS A 72 -17.52 -3.00 9.70
C LYS A 72 -16.30 -3.81 9.29
N LEU A 73 -15.17 -3.14 8.99
CA LEU A 73 -13.90 -3.81 8.74
C LEU A 73 -13.34 -4.50 9.99
N LYS A 74 -13.81 -4.10 11.19
CA LYS A 74 -13.31 -4.58 12.49
C LYS A 74 -11.81 -4.36 12.67
N VAL A 75 -11.29 -3.29 12.09
CA VAL A 75 -9.88 -2.88 12.26
C VAL A 75 -9.65 -2.31 13.65
N HIS A 76 -8.43 -2.47 14.15
CA HIS A 76 -8.04 -2.07 15.48
C HIS A 76 -7.52 -0.64 15.51
N LYS A 77 -7.44 -0.07 16.71
CA LYS A 77 -6.81 1.24 16.91
C LYS A 77 -5.30 1.10 16.71
N LEU A 78 -4.73 1.96 15.88
CA LEU A 78 -3.28 1.99 15.63
C LEU A 78 -2.49 2.27 16.92
N GLY A 79 -1.49 1.42 17.15
CA GLY A 79 -0.42 1.70 18.11
C GLY A 79 0.61 2.63 17.51
N HIS A 80 1.39 3.32 18.36
CA HIS A 80 2.52 4.11 17.90
C HIS A 80 3.73 3.89 18.80
N VAL A 81 4.91 3.82 18.19
CA VAL A 81 6.20 3.76 18.89
C VAL A 81 7.14 4.79 18.30
N LEU A 82 7.98 5.37 19.16
CA LEU A 82 9.05 6.28 18.76
C LEU A 82 10.32 5.48 18.49
N VAL A 83 10.76 5.48 17.24
CA VAL A 83 11.97 4.80 16.79
C VAL A 83 13.09 5.83 16.69
N PRO A 84 14.23 5.62 17.38
CA PRO A 84 15.33 6.58 17.34
C PRO A 84 15.91 6.69 15.92
N LYS A 85 16.23 7.93 15.50
CA LYS A 85 17.04 8.17 14.31
C LYS A 85 18.52 8.16 14.68
N LYS A 86 19.38 8.33 13.67
CA LYS A 86 20.85 8.42 13.85
C LYS A 86 21.30 9.62 14.70
N ASN A 87 20.46 10.66 14.83
CA ASN A 87 20.77 11.87 15.57
C ASN A 87 20.28 11.78 17.02
N LEU A 88 21.00 12.41 17.95
CA LEU A 88 20.63 12.44 19.36
C LEU A 88 19.26 13.12 19.55
N SER A 89 18.37 12.49 20.33
CA SER A 89 17.04 13.02 20.67
C SER A 89 16.09 13.25 19.47
N ASP A 90 16.32 12.62 18.33
CA ASP A 90 15.43 12.64 17.16
C ASP A 90 14.75 11.27 16.97
N TYR A 91 13.43 11.27 16.80
CA TYR A 91 12.62 10.05 16.72
C TYR A 91 11.70 10.09 15.49
N ARG A 92 11.43 8.91 14.92
CA ARG A 92 10.33 8.69 13.98
C ARG A 92 9.16 8.08 14.73
N LYS A 93 7.98 8.68 14.59
CA LYS A 93 6.73 8.06 15.04
C LYS A 93 6.34 6.99 14.02
N CYS A 94 6.46 5.72 14.41
CA CYS A 94 6.07 4.58 13.59
C CYS A 94 4.71 4.05 14.08
N ALA A 95 3.83 3.70 13.15
CA ALA A 95 2.58 3.02 13.48
C ALA A 95 2.84 1.52 13.66
N ILE A 96 2.13 0.92 14.60
CA ILE A 96 2.06 -0.53 14.78
C ILE A 96 0.68 -0.95 14.31
N VAL A 97 0.67 -1.80 13.28
CA VAL A 97 -0.52 -2.31 12.62
C VAL A 97 -0.66 -3.79 12.97
N ASP A 98 -1.87 -4.21 13.33
CA ASP A 98 -2.17 -5.63 13.53
C ASP A 98 -2.06 -6.39 12.20
N ILE A 99 -1.68 -7.67 12.24
CA ILE A 99 -1.56 -8.51 11.04
C ILE A 99 -2.89 -8.57 10.27
N TYR A 100 -4.01 -8.67 10.98
CA TYR A 100 -5.32 -8.67 10.37
C TYR A 100 -5.61 -7.37 9.63
N ASP A 101 -5.30 -6.23 10.27
CA ASP A 101 -5.53 -4.90 9.72
C ASP A 101 -4.66 -4.66 8.49
N GLU A 102 -3.39 -5.06 8.54
CA GLU A 102 -2.46 -4.98 7.41
C GLU A 102 -2.99 -5.78 6.21
N ILE A 103 -3.47 -7.01 6.44
CA ILE A 103 -4.07 -7.83 5.39
C ILE A 103 -5.32 -7.15 4.81
N ILE A 104 -6.18 -6.51 5.63
CA ILE A 104 -7.35 -5.76 5.14
C ILE A 104 -6.93 -4.61 4.23
N TYR A 105 -6.08 -3.71 4.72
CA TYR A 105 -5.68 -2.51 3.98
C TYR A 105 -4.97 -2.89 2.69
N LEU A 106 -4.06 -3.86 2.77
CA LEU A 106 -3.34 -4.33 1.60
C LEU A 106 -4.27 -5.04 0.60
N THR A 107 -5.26 -5.82 1.07
CA THR A 107 -6.28 -6.43 0.20
C THR A 107 -7.04 -5.36 -0.60
N LEU A 108 -7.50 -4.31 0.08
CA LEU A 108 -8.23 -3.21 -0.55
C LEU A 108 -7.36 -2.50 -1.59
N VAL A 109 -6.12 -2.14 -1.26
CA VAL A 109 -5.20 -1.47 -2.20
C VAL A 109 -4.86 -2.38 -3.38
N LEU A 110 -4.52 -3.66 -3.14
CA LEU A 110 -4.16 -4.62 -4.20
C LEU A 110 -5.32 -4.91 -5.16
N SER A 111 -6.57 -4.72 -4.73
CA SER A 111 -7.73 -4.86 -5.60
C SER A 111 -7.81 -3.78 -6.69
N ILE A 112 -7.21 -2.61 -6.44
CA ILE A 112 -7.19 -1.46 -7.35
C ILE A 112 -5.77 -1.08 -7.81
N ALA A 113 -4.71 -1.71 -7.30
CA ALA A 113 -3.32 -1.34 -7.53
C ALA A 113 -2.92 -1.29 -9.01
N SER A 114 -3.36 -2.24 -9.85
CA SER A 114 -3.07 -2.20 -11.30
C SER A 114 -3.67 -0.96 -11.97
N LYS A 115 -4.81 -0.48 -11.49
CA LYS A 115 -5.50 0.70 -12.04
C LYS A 115 -4.77 1.97 -11.60
N ILE A 116 -4.30 2.02 -10.35
CA ILE A 116 -3.45 3.10 -9.83
C ILE A 116 -2.14 3.18 -10.62
N GLU A 117 -1.47 2.04 -10.83
CA GLU A 117 -0.21 1.97 -11.57
C GLU A 117 -0.35 2.50 -13.01
N ASN A 118 -1.49 2.20 -13.66
CA ASN A 118 -1.80 2.70 -15.01
C ASN A 118 -2.06 4.22 -15.08
N MET A 119 -2.39 4.87 -13.96
CA MET A 119 -2.53 6.34 -13.89
C MET A 119 -1.18 7.05 -13.76
N ARG A 120 -0.14 6.32 -13.34
CA ARG A 120 1.20 6.91 -13.14
C ARG A 120 1.88 7.12 -14.48
N ILE A 121 2.87 8.00 -14.48
CA ILE A 121 3.76 8.19 -15.63
C ILE A 121 4.39 6.84 -16.00
N ARG A 122 4.30 6.49 -17.29
CA ARG A 122 4.77 5.19 -17.81
C ARG A 122 6.25 4.98 -17.55
N THR A 123 6.62 3.75 -17.25
CA THR A 123 7.99 3.37 -16.91
C THR A 123 9.05 3.68 -17.97
N PRO A 124 8.80 3.57 -19.31
CA PRO A 124 9.83 3.87 -20.31
C PRO A 124 10.29 5.33 -20.32
N LEU A 125 9.53 6.24 -19.68
CA LEU A 125 9.90 7.65 -19.60
C LEU A 125 10.98 7.95 -18.53
N ASN A 126 11.34 6.98 -17.67
CA ASN A 126 12.37 7.14 -16.64
C ASN A 126 12.19 8.43 -15.81
N LYS A 127 10.96 8.64 -15.32
CA LYS A 127 10.56 9.79 -14.49
C LYS A 127 10.13 9.42 -13.06
N VAL A 128 9.49 8.26 -12.88
CA VAL A 128 8.96 7.81 -11.57
C VAL A 128 9.52 6.44 -11.25
N PHE A 129 10.28 6.33 -10.16
CA PHE A 129 11.04 5.13 -9.78
C PHE A 129 10.60 4.51 -8.45
N SER A 130 9.75 5.18 -7.68
CA SER A 130 9.29 4.67 -6.38
C SER A 130 8.27 3.53 -6.58
N TYR A 131 8.44 2.41 -5.86
CA TYR A 131 7.41 1.37 -5.66
C TYR A 131 6.54 1.09 -6.90
N ARG A 132 7.16 0.68 -8.02
CA ARG A 132 6.42 0.35 -9.26
C ARG A 132 5.71 -0.99 -9.09
N PHE A 133 4.39 -0.99 -9.11
CA PHE A 133 3.60 -2.18 -8.81
C PHE A 133 3.67 -3.22 -9.93
N ILE A 134 3.89 -4.50 -9.57
CA ILE A 134 3.86 -5.62 -10.51
C ILE A 134 2.49 -6.29 -10.41
N SER A 135 1.75 -6.42 -11.52
CA SER A 135 0.43 -7.06 -11.47
C SER A 135 0.46 -8.59 -11.48
N ASN A 136 1.49 -9.19 -12.08
CA ASN A 136 1.51 -10.61 -12.46
C ASN A 136 2.66 -11.38 -11.77
N ASP A 137 2.80 -11.20 -10.46
CA ASP A 137 3.77 -11.98 -9.69
C ASP A 137 3.03 -12.86 -8.67
N ASN A 138 3.36 -14.15 -8.68
CA ASN A 138 2.90 -15.12 -7.68
C ASN A 138 3.81 -15.12 -6.44
N SER A 139 4.87 -14.33 -6.43
CA SER A 139 5.71 -14.12 -5.25
C SER A 139 5.07 -13.11 -4.28
N GLY A 140 5.52 -13.12 -3.02
CA GLY A 140 5.16 -12.11 -2.03
C GLY A 140 5.62 -10.69 -2.36
N LYS A 141 6.31 -10.46 -3.50
CA LYS A 141 6.76 -9.13 -3.90
C LYS A 141 5.65 -8.34 -4.58
N LEU A 142 5.55 -7.07 -4.21
CA LEU A 142 4.59 -6.15 -4.81
C LEU A 142 5.23 -5.21 -5.82
N PHE A 143 6.53 -4.95 -5.68
CA PHE A 143 7.23 -3.89 -6.41
C PHE A 143 8.41 -4.40 -7.22
N ASP A 144 8.61 -3.80 -8.38
CA ASP A 144 9.72 -4.13 -9.28
C ASP A 144 11.05 -3.61 -8.72
N LYS A 145 11.96 -4.54 -8.42
CA LYS A 145 13.31 -4.26 -7.92
C LYS A 145 14.14 -3.42 -8.88
N LYS A 146 13.80 -3.37 -10.17
CA LYS A 146 14.44 -2.50 -11.15
C LYS A 146 14.16 -1.02 -10.92
N TYR A 147 13.10 -0.67 -10.18
CA TYR A 147 12.76 0.72 -9.88
C TYR A 147 13.00 0.98 -8.39
N ASN A 148 14.18 1.54 -8.12
CA ASN A 148 14.67 1.82 -6.77
C ASN A 148 15.46 3.13 -6.74
N TYR A 149 15.91 3.52 -5.54
CA TYR A 149 16.68 4.75 -5.35
C TYR A 149 17.97 4.80 -6.18
N SER A 150 18.69 3.68 -6.31
CA SER A 150 19.90 3.61 -7.13
C SER A 150 19.60 3.89 -8.61
N THR A 151 18.50 3.35 -9.14
CA THR A 151 18.09 3.62 -10.53
C THR A 151 17.67 5.07 -10.76
N PHE A 152 16.99 5.67 -9.78
CA PHE A 152 16.69 7.10 -9.79
C PHE A 152 17.98 7.95 -9.81
N LYS A 153 18.96 7.61 -8.96
CA LYS A 153 20.25 8.31 -8.89
C LYS A 153 21.04 8.19 -10.20
N SER A 154 21.06 7.01 -10.82
CA SER A 154 21.70 6.82 -12.12
C SER A 154 21.01 7.65 -13.22
N ALA A 155 19.68 7.62 -13.29
CA ALA A 155 18.92 8.35 -14.31
C ALA A 155 19.05 9.88 -14.15
N THR A 156 19.13 10.39 -12.92
CA THR A 156 19.35 11.81 -12.65
C THR A 156 20.77 12.24 -13.00
N LEU A 157 21.78 11.42 -12.67
CA LEU A 157 23.17 11.66 -13.04
C LEU A 157 23.39 11.65 -14.56
N GLU A 158 22.72 10.75 -15.27
CA GLU A 158 22.78 10.72 -16.75
C GLU A 158 22.19 12.01 -17.34
N LYS A 159 21.03 12.46 -16.82
CA LYS A 159 20.42 13.72 -17.25
C LYS A 159 21.30 14.92 -16.93
N SER A 160 21.92 14.98 -15.75
CA SER A 160 22.77 16.12 -15.38
C SER A 160 24.02 16.29 -16.25
N ARG A 161 24.43 15.25 -17.01
CA ARG A 161 25.57 15.32 -17.93
C ARG A 161 25.21 15.86 -19.31
N LYS A 162 23.92 16.07 -19.61
CA LYS A 162 23.51 16.59 -20.90
C LYS A 162 23.68 18.11 -20.95
N GLU A 163 24.29 18.61 -22.02
CA GLU A 163 24.56 20.04 -22.22
C GLU A 163 23.28 20.90 -22.26
N GLU A 164 22.13 20.29 -22.60
CA GLU A 164 20.82 20.95 -22.61
C GLU A 164 20.34 21.38 -21.22
N TYR A 165 20.77 20.69 -20.15
CA TYR A 165 20.37 20.99 -18.77
C TYR A 165 21.47 21.75 -18.04
N LYS A 166 21.25 23.04 -17.81
CA LYS A 166 22.20 23.93 -17.12
C LYS A 166 21.95 24.05 -15.62
N VAL A 167 20.79 23.63 -15.14
CA VAL A 167 20.34 23.81 -13.77
C VAL A 167 19.72 22.51 -13.25
N ILE A 168 20.04 22.17 -12.01
CA ILE A 168 19.41 21.09 -11.25
C ILE A 168 18.57 21.73 -10.15
N VAL A 169 17.33 21.31 -10.03
CA VAL A 169 16.44 21.72 -8.96
C VAL A 169 16.25 20.53 -8.02
N GLU A 170 16.66 20.72 -6.77
CA GLU A 170 16.42 19.76 -5.68
C GLU A 170 15.27 20.28 -4.82
N CYS A 171 14.36 19.38 -4.44
CA CYS A 171 13.20 19.70 -3.62
C CYS A 171 13.00 18.61 -2.58
N ASP A 172 12.58 19.03 -1.38
CA ASP A 172 12.16 18.13 -0.31
C ASP A 172 10.68 18.37 0.06
N ILE A 173 10.01 17.34 0.57
CA ILE A 173 8.61 17.41 0.99
C ILE A 173 8.54 17.21 2.51
N ALA A 174 8.34 18.31 3.23
CA ALA A 174 8.27 18.29 4.69
C ALA A 174 6.95 17.65 5.20
N ASN A 175 7.06 16.65 6.07
CA ASN A 175 5.94 15.97 6.74
C ASN A 175 4.89 15.42 5.76
N PHE A 176 5.33 14.62 4.78
CA PHE A 176 4.48 14.09 3.72
C PHE A 176 3.18 13.46 4.23
N TYR A 177 3.26 12.54 5.20
CA TYR A 177 2.09 11.82 5.72
C TYR A 177 1.15 12.72 6.54
N ASP A 178 1.71 13.57 7.42
CA ASP A 178 0.90 14.44 8.29
C ASP A 178 0.14 15.52 7.50
N ARG A 179 0.62 15.88 6.31
CA ARG A 179 0.03 16.91 5.45
C ARG A 179 -0.70 16.36 4.22
N LEU A 180 -0.93 15.05 4.17
CA LEU A 180 -1.62 14.44 3.04
C LEU A 180 -3.09 14.84 3.04
N ASN A 181 -3.54 15.52 1.97
CA ASN A 181 -4.95 15.87 1.82
C ASN A 181 -5.73 14.66 1.29
N ILE A 182 -6.53 14.05 2.17
CA ILE A 182 -7.31 12.84 1.88
C ILE A 182 -8.33 13.08 0.75
N HIS A 183 -9.02 14.23 0.73
CA HIS A 183 -9.94 14.58 -0.36
C HIS A 183 -9.23 14.68 -1.72
N ARG A 184 -7.97 15.13 -1.75
CA ARG A 184 -7.18 15.17 -2.98
C ARG A 184 -6.81 13.76 -3.45
N VAL A 185 -6.47 12.85 -2.52
CA VAL A 185 -6.23 11.44 -2.86
C VAL A 185 -7.50 10.82 -3.43
N GLU A 186 -8.64 11.04 -2.77
CA GLU A 186 -9.95 10.58 -3.23
C GLU A 186 -10.28 11.10 -4.64
N SER A 187 -10.14 12.40 -4.87
CA SER A 187 -10.39 13.04 -6.17
C SER A 187 -9.52 12.46 -7.29
N VAL A 188 -8.23 12.21 -7.01
CA VAL A 188 -7.33 11.57 -7.96
C VAL A 188 -7.78 10.14 -8.27
N LEU A 189 -8.16 9.35 -7.26
CA LEU A 189 -8.64 7.98 -7.49
C LEU A 189 -9.95 7.95 -8.29
N ARG A 190 -10.90 8.85 -7.99
CA ARG A 190 -12.17 9.00 -8.71
C ARG A 190 -11.99 9.47 -10.16
N SER A 191 -10.88 10.13 -10.48
CA SER A 191 -10.59 10.54 -11.86
C SER A 191 -10.37 9.36 -12.82
N ASN A 192 -10.22 8.14 -12.30
CA ASN A 192 -10.13 6.93 -13.10
C ASN A 192 -11.42 6.10 -12.97
N PRO A 193 -12.34 6.14 -13.95
CA PRO A 193 -13.64 5.47 -13.87
C PRO A 193 -13.53 3.93 -13.84
N LYS A 194 -12.33 3.39 -14.06
CA LYS A 194 -12.10 1.95 -13.91
C LYS A 194 -11.93 1.56 -12.45
N ILE A 195 -11.60 2.48 -11.53
CA ILE A 195 -11.48 2.20 -10.10
C ILE A 195 -12.88 2.12 -9.50
N ASP A 196 -13.08 1.16 -8.60
CA ASP A 196 -14.37 0.97 -7.96
C ASP A 196 -14.56 1.99 -6.85
N GLU A 197 -15.63 2.78 -6.92
CA GLU A 197 -15.89 3.89 -5.99
C GLU A 197 -16.13 3.40 -4.57
N ASP A 198 -16.76 2.23 -4.42
CA ASP A 198 -17.04 1.65 -3.10
C ASP A 198 -15.74 1.36 -2.33
N VAL A 199 -14.68 1.01 -3.06
CA VAL A 199 -13.34 0.78 -2.50
C VAL A 199 -12.68 2.09 -2.10
N ILE A 200 -12.85 3.13 -2.90
CA ILE A 200 -12.35 4.48 -2.60
C ILE A 200 -12.99 4.99 -1.31
N TYR A 201 -14.30 4.80 -1.16
CA TYR A 201 -15.07 5.22 0.02
C TYR A 201 -14.74 4.43 1.30
N ILE A 202 -14.23 3.21 1.19
CA ILE A 202 -13.80 2.44 2.37
C ILE A 202 -12.37 2.83 2.79
N ILE A 203 -11.52 3.19 1.84
CA ILE A 203 -10.12 3.55 2.09
C ILE A 203 -10.00 4.97 2.69
N ASN A 204 -10.92 5.89 2.36
CA ASN A 204 -10.92 7.29 2.78
C ASN A 204 -12.21 7.66 3.51
#